data_AF-A0A7V9REX5-F1
#
_entry.id   AF-A0A7V9REX5-F1
#
_cell.length_a   1.000
_cell.length_b   1.000
_cell.length_c   1.000
_cell.angle_alpha   90.00
_cell.angle_beta   90.00
_cell.angle_gamma   90.00
#
_symmetry.space_group_name_H-M   'P 1'
#
loop_
_entity.id
_entity.type
_entity.pdbx_description
1 polymer ?
#
loop_
_entity_poly.entity_id
_entity_poly.type
_entity_poly.pdbx_seq_one_letter_code
_entity_poly.pdbx_strand_id
1 'polypeptide(L)'
;MTIDVLELASSLHALDDFALQEPAPSSNGKGNGAAAHVPQVATQVPQRKPNGDRAGAVTMSPIIAAANPSVWPLVNAFRTRGHLEAQLDPLGLLETADNPEVHPSTWGFSNNDLDRVIEPTGVHGLPRATLRELVAHLEKVYAGSVGLEFMHISSPSRRTWLAEHMEAAQLVPPKAVRVRMLELLVNSEQFERFCHTKYPGTKRFSLEGSESFIPALDLVLTHAARCGAIEAVLGMAHRGRLTTIDQIINRPARELFAHFEDIEPEKAMGGGDVKYHLGFSADRVDPNNNTMHISLCFNPSHLEAVDPVVCGRVRAKQIRHGDFEHTKVMGILIHGDAAFAGQGLVPETLQLSGLPGYRTGGTVHLIVNNQVGFTASPAEQRSTPYCTDVAKMLECPIWHVNGEDPDALARVVEIACDYRARFQSDVVIDMYCYRKYGHNENDEPSFTQPIMYEAIKNKASPVEVYAERLIAEGTVSRDDLTAMTRRRVG
;
A
#
# COMPACT_ATOMS: atom_id res chain seq x y z
N MET A 1 -21.54 18.10 -41.84
CA MET A 1 -21.56 16.74 -42.43
C MET A 1 -21.97 15.82 -41.29
N THR A 2 -23.28 15.64 -41.13
CA THR A 2 -23.93 14.84 -40.08
C THR A 2 -23.87 13.37 -40.51
N ILE A 3 -23.31 12.51 -39.67
CA ILE A 3 -23.37 11.06 -39.85
C ILE A 3 -24.46 10.54 -38.93
N ASP A 4 -25.41 9.85 -39.54
CA ASP A 4 -26.66 9.34 -38.99
C ASP A 4 -26.40 8.05 -38.19
N VAL A 5 -27.04 7.91 -37.02
CA VAL A 5 -26.78 6.84 -36.03
C VAL A 5 -27.56 5.55 -36.35
N LEU A 6 -27.95 5.35 -37.62
CA LEU A 6 -28.85 4.27 -38.04
C LEU A 6 -28.21 3.23 -38.98
N GLU A 7 -26.92 3.33 -39.30
CA GLU A 7 -26.24 2.43 -40.24
C GLU A 7 -25.31 1.37 -39.60
N LEU A 8 -25.44 1.12 -38.29
CA LEU A 8 -24.73 0.02 -37.60
C LEU A 8 -25.62 -1.21 -37.30
N ALA A 9 -26.87 -1.22 -37.78
CA ALA A 9 -27.85 -2.27 -37.47
C ALA A 9 -27.99 -3.36 -38.56
N SER A 10 -27.19 -3.34 -39.64
CA SER A 10 -27.38 -4.25 -40.79
C SER A 10 -26.23 -5.24 -41.06
N SER A 11 -25.31 -5.46 -40.12
CA SER A 11 -24.23 -6.47 -40.26
C SER A 11 -24.26 -7.57 -39.18
N LEU A 12 -25.46 -8.02 -38.82
CA LEU A 12 -25.69 -9.18 -37.93
C LEU A 12 -26.47 -10.27 -38.68
N HIS A 13 -25.85 -10.84 -39.71
CA HIS A 13 -26.28 -12.10 -40.33
C HIS A 13 -25.06 -12.94 -40.69
N ALA A 14 -24.34 -13.37 -39.66
CA ALA A 14 -23.46 -14.52 -39.69
C ALA A 14 -23.23 -14.92 -38.24
N LEU A 15 -23.93 -15.97 -37.79
CA LEU A 15 -23.69 -16.85 -36.64
C LEU A 15 -25.02 -17.51 -36.21
N ASP A 16 -25.71 -18.14 -37.17
CA ASP A 16 -26.76 -19.13 -36.89
C ASP A 16 -26.20 -20.48 -37.32
N ASP A 17 -25.48 -21.15 -36.42
CA ASP A 17 -25.26 -22.61 -36.43
C ASP A 17 -24.55 -23.02 -35.13
N PHE A 18 -25.25 -22.98 -34.01
CA PHE A 18 -24.95 -23.84 -32.86
C PHE A 18 -26.26 -24.19 -32.14
N ALA A 19 -26.67 -25.44 -32.29
CA ALA A 19 -27.88 -26.00 -31.71
C ALA A 19 -27.84 -25.97 -30.18
N LEU A 20 -29.00 -25.64 -29.60
CA LEU A 20 -29.32 -25.69 -28.17
C LEU A 20 -29.18 -27.11 -27.62
N GLN A 21 -28.38 -27.26 -26.56
CA GLN A 21 -28.40 -28.43 -25.68
C GLN A 21 -28.57 -27.95 -24.24
N GLU A 22 -29.61 -28.43 -23.55
CA GLU A 22 -29.96 -28.06 -22.17
C GLU A 22 -28.85 -28.44 -21.17
N PRO A 23 -28.65 -27.68 -20.06
CA PRO A 23 -27.60 -27.97 -19.09
C PRO A 23 -27.99 -29.11 -18.14
N ALA A 24 -27.11 -30.10 -18.03
CA ALA A 24 -27.15 -31.16 -17.02
C ALA A 24 -26.53 -30.69 -15.68
N PRO A 25 -26.93 -31.27 -14.52
CA PRO A 25 -26.56 -30.75 -13.20
C PRO A 25 -25.08 -30.94 -12.87
N SER A 26 -24.52 -29.95 -12.19
CA SER A 26 -23.13 -29.89 -11.73
C SER A 26 -22.79 -31.06 -10.80
N SER A 27 -21.88 -31.93 -11.25
CA SER A 27 -21.27 -32.96 -10.40
C SER A 27 -19.84 -32.58 -10.02
N ASN A 28 -19.55 -32.72 -8.72
CA ASN A 28 -18.24 -32.56 -8.11
C ASN A 28 -17.21 -33.49 -8.77
N GLY A 29 -16.27 -32.91 -9.51
CA GLY A 29 -15.18 -33.63 -10.15
C GLY A 29 -14.09 -34.04 -9.15
N LYS A 30 -14.17 -35.28 -8.63
CA LYS A 30 -12.98 -36.06 -8.25
C LYS A 30 -12.28 -36.50 -9.54
N GLY A 31 -11.06 -36.02 -9.77
CA GLY A 31 -10.19 -36.48 -10.86
C GLY A 31 -8.90 -37.07 -10.31
N ASN A 32 -8.76 -38.39 -10.43
CA ASN A 32 -7.56 -39.15 -10.08
C ASN A 32 -6.39 -38.80 -11.02
N GLY A 33 -5.25 -38.41 -10.45
CA GLY A 33 -3.99 -38.26 -11.17
C GLY A 33 -3.35 -39.61 -11.45
N ALA A 34 -3.15 -39.93 -12.74
CA ALA A 34 -2.15 -40.89 -13.17
C ALA A 34 -0.81 -40.15 -13.27
N ALA A 35 0.16 -40.57 -12.45
CA ALA A 35 1.51 -40.00 -12.43
C ALA A 35 2.27 -40.36 -13.70
N ALA A 36 2.44 -39.39 -14.60
CA ALA A 36 3.54 -39.41 -15.56
C ALA A 36 4.76 -38.78 -14.89
N HIS A 37 5.79 -39.58 -14.67
CA HIS A 37 7.06 -39.16 -14.08
C HIS A 37 7.80 -38.26 -15.08
N VAL A 38 7.63 -36.95 -14.93
CA VAL A 38 8.47 -35.95 -15.60
C VAL A 38 9.63 -35.65 -14.65
N PRO A 39 10.90 -35.70 -15.09
CA PRO A 39 12.02 -35.36 -14.22
C PRO A 39 11.88 -33.90 -13.80
N GLN A 40 11.77 -33.65 -12.49
CA GLN A 40 11.91 -32.31 -11.92
C GLN A 40 13.35 -31.85 -12.12
N VAL A 41 13.59 -31.10 -13.19
CA VAL A 41 14.75 -30.22 -13.25
C VAL A 41 14.41 -29.03 -12.37
N ALA A 42 14.91 -29.05 -11.13
CA ALA A 42 14.98 -27.87 -10.28
C ALA A 42 15.89 -26.85 -11.00
N THR A 43 15.29 -26.05 -11.87
CA THR A 43 15.94 -24.85 -12.39
C THR A 43 15.84 -23.81 -11.28
N GLN A 44 16.83 -23.83 -10.38
CA GLN A 44 17.22 -22.60 -9.71
C GLN A 44 17.63 -21.63 -10.81
N VAL A 45 16.69 -20.80 -11.26
CA VAL A 45 17.03 -19.61 -12.03
C VAL A 45 17.45 -18.59 -10.98
N PRO A 46 18.75 -18.31 -10.81
CA PRO A 46 19.17 -17.23 -9.92
C PRO A 46 18.49 -15.93 -10.37
N GLN A 47 18.07 -15.14 -9.39
CA GLN A 47 17.46 -13.84 -9.62
C GLN A 47 18.34 -13.02 -10.57
N ARG A 48 17.80 -12.71 -11.75
CA ARG A 48 18.56 -12.01 -12.78
C ARG A 48 18.55 -10.52 -12.47
N LYS A 49 19.73 -10.02 -12.10
CA LYS A 49 20.06 -8.60 -11.91
C LYS A 49 19.49 -7.74 -13.04
N PRO A 50 18.96 -6.53 -12.76
CA PRO A 50 19.27 -5.42 -13.63
C PRO A 50 20.79 -5.26 -13.56
N ASN A 51 21.51 -5.64 -14.62
CA ASN A 51 22.90 -5.25 -14.76
C ASN A 51 22.95 -3.72 -14.74
N GLY A 52 23.26 -3.15 -13.58
CA GLY A 52 24.05 -1.93 -13.50
C GLY A 52 25.48 -2.23 -13.95
N ASP A 53 25.66 -2.80 -15.16
CA ASP A 53 26.97 -2.85 -15.80
C ASP A 53 27.30 -1.45 -16.28
N ARG A 54 27.75 -0.66 -15.32
CA ARG A 54 28.90 0.23 -15.45
C ARG A 54 29.29 0.64 -14.03
N ALA A 55 30.41 0.11 -13.57
CA ALA A 55 31.36 0.94 -12.83
C ALA A 55 31.84 2.03 -13.79
N GLY A 56 30.96 2.97 -14.13
CA GLY A 56 31.37 4.21 -14.73
C GLY A 56 32.19 4.89 -13.65
N ALA A 57 33.50 4.96 -13.83
CA ALA A 57 34.31 5.86 -13.03
C ALA A 57 33.61 7.22 -13.15
N VAL A 58 33.03 7.70 -12.04
CA VAL A 58 32.50 9.05 -11.96
C VAL A 58 33.66 9.92 -12.39
N THR A 59 33.56 10.53 -13.58
CA THR A 59 34.57 11.46 -14.08
C THR A 59 34.41 12.72 -13.25
N MET A 60 34.96 12.67 -12.05
CA MET A 60 35.00 13.82 -11.17
C MET A 60 35.77 14.92 -11.90
N SER A 61 35.17 16.11 -12.01
CA SER A 61 36.01 17.32 -11.92
C SER A 61 36.74 17.18 -10.59
N PRO A 62 38.08 17.24 -10.54
CA PRO A 62 38.80 16.91 -9.33
C PRO A 62 38.35 17.81 -8.19
N ILE A 63 37.49 17.28 -7.32
CA ILE A 63 37.13 17.86 -6.03
C ILE A 63 38.41 18.08 -5.19
N ILE A 64 39.47 17.34 -5.51
CA ILE A 64 40.84 17.52 -5.02
C ILE A 64 41.34 18.98 -5.18
N ALA A 65 40.78 19.77 -6.10
CA ALA A 65 41.15 21.18 -6.30
C ALA A 65 40.34 22.18 -5.45
N ALA A 66 39.29 21.76 -4.74
CA ALA A 66 38.43 22.65 -3.96
C ALA A 66 38.67 22.49 -2.46
N ALA A 67 38.98 23.60 -1.77
CA ALA A 67 39.14 23.61 -0.32
C ALA A 67 37.91 23.07 0.41
N ASN A 68 36.69 23.22 -0.15
CA ASN A 68 35.41 22.67 0.33
C ASN A 68 34.69 21.89 -0.80
N PRO A 69 34.69 20.54 -0.79
CA PRO A 69 33.87 19.73 -1.69
C PRO A 69 32.39 20.03 -1.57
N SER A 70 31.65 19.97 -2.68
CA SER A 70 30.18 19.99 -2.62
C SER A 70 29.65 18.64 -2.17
N VAL A 71 28.75 18.65 -1.18
CA VAL A 71 28.01 17.45 -0.73
C VAL A 71 26.75 17.17 -1.55
N TRP A 72 26.40 18.05 -2.49
CA TRP A 72 25.19 17.92 -3.31
C TRP A 72 25.07 16.59 -4.07
N PRO A 73 26.14 16.03 -4.68
CA PRO A 73 26.04 14.74 -5.36
C PRO A 73 25.58 13.61 -4.44
N LEU A 74 26.10 13.58 -3.20
CA LEU A 74 25.70 12.61 -2.17
C LEU A 74 24.24 12.83 -1.74
N VAL A 75 23.84 14.07 -1.48
CA VAL A 75 22.44 14.42 -1.17
C VAL A 75 21.50 13.98 -2.29
N ASN A 76 21.86 14.26 -3.54
CA ASN A 76 21.07 13.88 -4.70
C ASN A 76 21.00 12.35 -4.86
N ALA A 77 22.07 11.63 -4.56
CA ALA A 77 22.08 10.17 -4.59
C ALA A 77 21.09 9.58 -3.57
N PHE A 78 21.08 10.07 -2.32
CA PHE A 78 20.07 9.67 -1.33
C PHE A 78 18.64 10.00 -1.75
N ARG A 79 18.40 11.21 -2.26
CA ARG A 79 17.07 11.60 -2.76
C ARG A 79 16.59 10.75 -3.94
N THR A 80 17.51 10.29 -4.78
CA THR A 80 17.18 9.54 -6.00
C THR A 80 17.11 8.03 -5.77
N ARG A 81 17.93 7.49 -4.85
CA ARG A 81 18.15 6.05 -4.70
C ARG A 81 18.20 5.55 -3.26
N GLY A 82 18.08 6.42 -2.26
CA GLY A 82 18.08 6.01 -0.85
C GLY A 82 16.97 5.00 -0.54
N HIS A 83 15.85 5.08 -1.25
CA HIS A 83 14.74 4.13 -1.15
C HIS A 83 15.13 2.66 -1.47
N LEU A 84 16.23 2.43 -2.20
CA LEU A 84 16.76 1.08 -2.46
C LEU A 84 17.48 0.48 -1.23
N GLU A 85 17.90 1.32 -0.29
CA GLU A 85 18.58 0.95 0.95
C GLU A 85 17.63 1.00 2.17
N ALA A 86 16.36 1.33 1.94
CA ALA A 86 15.37 1.44 3.00
C ALA A 86 15.06 0.08 3.65
N GLN A 87 14.89 0.10 4.97
CA GLN A 87 14.57 -1.05 5.80
C GLN A 87 13.06 -1.36 5.74
N LEU A 88 12.60 -1.75 4.55
CA LEU A 88 11.18 -1.89 4.23
C LEU A 88 10.60 -3.25 4.63
N ASP A 89 11.38 -4.32 4.50
CA ASP A 89 10.87 -5.68 4.65
C ASP A 89 10.80 -6.10 6.13
N PRO A 90 9.60 -6.31 6.69
CA PRO A 90 9.48 -6.83 8.05
C PRO A 90 10.01 -8.26 8.20
N LEU A 91 10.15 -9.03 7.12
CA LEU A 91 10.68 -10.39 7.17
C LEU A 91 12.22 -10.45 7.06
N GLY A 92 12.88 -9.38 6.61
CA GLY A 92 14.32 -9.35 6.38
C GLY A 92 14.80 -10.35 5.32
N LEU A 93 13.94 -10.71 4.36
CA LEU A 93 14.19 -11.65 3.27
C LEU A 93 14.49 -10.96 1.94
N LEU A 94 14.12 -9.69 1.77
CA LEU A 94 14.51 -8.92 0.58
C LEU A 94 16.02 -8.77 0.52
N GLU A 95 16.62 -9.21 -0.58
CA GLU A 95 18.02 -8.94 -0.87
C GLU A 95 18.21 -7.46 -1.21
N THR A 96 18.93 -6.73 -0.36
CA THR A 96 19.38 -5.37 -0.64
C THR A 96 20.72 -5.43 -1.37
N ALA A 97 20.73 -5.05 -2.65
CA ALA A 97 21.98 -4.87 -3.37
C ALA A 97 22.68 -3.62 -2.86
N ASP A 98 23.99 -3.72 -2.56
CA ASP A 98 24.81 -2.55 -2.22
C ASP A 98 24.65 -1.47 -3.30
N ASN A 99 24.32 -0.25 -2.89
CA ASN A 99 24.21 0.91 -3.76
C ASN A 99 25.40 1.84 -3.54
N PRO A 100 26.47 1.72 -4.36
CA PRO A 100 27.66 2.54 -4.21
C PRO A 100 27.39 4.04 -4.22
N GLU A 101 26.34 4.50 -4.90
CA GLU A 101 26.05 5.93 -5.04
C GLU A 101 25.66 6.61 -3.72
N VAL A 102 25.19 5.86 -2.70
CA VAL A 102 24.92 6.46 -1.39
C VAL A 102 26.15 6.48 -0.47
N HIS A 103 27.25 5.82 -0.84
CA HIS A 103 28.48 5.83 -0.05
C HIS A 103 29.25 7.14 -0.24
N PRO A 104 29.67 7.82 0.85
CA PRO A 104 30.48 9.04 0.75
C PRO A 104 31.77 8.86 -0.05
N SER A 105 32.39 7.66 0.01
CA SER A 105 33.61 7.31 -0.70
C SER A 105 33.46 7.39 -2.23
N THR A 106 32.29 7.10 -2.77
CA THR A 106 31.98 7.24 -4.21
C THR A 106 32.10 8.68 -4.69
N TRP A 107 31.87 9.64 -3.79
CA TRP A 107 31.95 11.07 -4.06
C TRP A 107 33.27 11.71 -3.59
N GLY A 108 34.27 10.89 -3.25
CA GLY A 108 35.60 11.34 -2.88
C GLY A 108 35.76 11.77 -1.43
N PHE A 109 34.78 11.49 -0.55
CA PHE A 109 34.92 11.71 0.88
C PHE A 109 35.60 10.51 1.55
N SER A 110 36.70 10.76 2.25
CA SER A 110 37.39 9.76 3.05
C SER A 110 36.85 9.73 4.48
N ASN A 111 37.27 8.72 5.26
CA ASN A 111 36.93 8.67 6.69
C ASN A 111 37.43 9.89 7.48
N ASN A 112 38.48 10.57 7.00
CA ASN A 112 39.00 11.79 7.64
C ASN A 112 38.08 13.01 7.40
N ASP A 113 37.17 12.95 6.43
CA ASP A 113 36.24 14.03 6.11
C ASP A 113 34.94 13.96 6.92
N LEU A 114 34.67 12.84 7.61
CA LEU A 114 33.39 12.61 8.29
C LEU A 114 33.09 13.64 9.39
N ASP A 115 34.11 14.07 10.13
CA ASP A 115 33.95 15.03 11.24
C ASP A 115 34.14 16.50 10.79
N ARG A 116 34.26 16.72 9.48
CA ARG A 116 34.34 18.05 8.89
C ARG A 116 32.99 18.74 8.97
N VAL A 117 32.97 19.94 9.55
CA VAL A 117 31.77 20.79 9.57
C VAL A 117 31.52 21.38 8.18
N ILE A 118 30.28 21.26 7.72
CA ILE A 118 29.76 21.71 6.44
C ILE A 118 28.46 22.50 6.66
N GLU A 119 28.08 23.27 5.65
CA GLU A 119 26.79 23.96 5.55
C GLU A 119 26.07 23.39 4.32
N PRO A 120 25.36 22.26 4.47
CA PRO A 120 24.85 21.51 3.33
C PRO A 120 23.74 22.32 2.62
N THR A 121 24.06 22.84 1.44
CA THR A 121 23.12 23.65 0.67
C THR A 121 21.99 22.77 0.14
N GLY A 122 20.75 23.21 0.34
CA GLY A 122 19.56 22.54 -0.21
C GLY A 122 19.12 21.30 0.55
N VAL A 123 19.66 21.03 1.75
CA VAL A 123 19.16 20.03 2.70
C VAL A 123 18.35 20.74 3.77
N HIS A 124 17.14 20.26 4.04
CA HIS A 124 16.26 20.90 5.02
C HIS A 124 16.51 20.34 6.41
N GLY A 125 16.37 21.16 7.46
CA GLY A 125 16.57 20.73 8.84
C GLY A 125 18.03 20.63 9.33
N LEU A 126 19.03 20.82 8.45
CA LEU A 126 20.46 20.78 8.80
C LEU A 126 21.22 22.02 8.28
N PRO A 127 21.12 23.19 8.92
CA PRO A 127 21.82 24.40 8.45
C PRO A 127 23.34 24.31 8.57
N ARG A 128 23.84 23.58 9.57
CA ARG A 128 25.26 23.36 9.84
C ARG A 128 25.42 22.01 10.55
N ALA A 129 26.24 21.13 9.99
CA ALA A 129 26.41 19.76 10.47
C ALA A 129 27.79 19.23 10.07
N THR A 130 28.25 18.16 10.68
CA THR A 130 29.36 17.35 10.16
C THR A 130 28.90 16.51 8.97
N LEU A 131 29.82 16.05 8.11
CA LEU A 131 29.48 15.11 7.04
C LEU A 131 28.85 13.82 7.60
N ARG A 132 29.31 13.35 8.76
CA ARG A 132 28.74 12.22 9.50
C ARG A 132 27.27 12.44 9.85
N GLU A 133 26.95 13.60 10.41
CA GLU A 133 25.57 13.96 10.76
C GLU A 133 24.69 14.11 9.52
N LEU A 134 25.21 14.64 8.41
CA LEU A 134 24.50 14.70 7.14
C LEU A 134 24.15 13.30 6.62
N VAL A 135 25.12 12.38 6.58
CA VAL A 135 24.91 11.00 6.12
C VAL A 135 23.87 10.31 7.00
N ALA A 136 24.03 10.35 8.31
CA ALA A 136 23.08 9.76 9.26
C ALA A 136 21.67 10.34 9.10
N HIS A 137 21.55 11.64 8.82
CA HIS A 137 20.25 12.27 8.55
C HIS A 137 19.62 11.78 7.24
N LEU A 138 20.40 11.71 6.15
CA LEU A 138 19.91 11.23 4.86
C LEU A 138 19.53 9.75 4.92
N GLU A 139 20.32 8.92 5.60
CA GLU A 139 19.99 7.51 5.88
C GLU A 139 18.69 7.41 6.66
N LYS A 140 18.52 8.19 7.74
CA LYS A 140 17.30 8.19 8.54
C LYS A 140 16.06 8.61 7.74
N VAL A 141 16.21 9.52 6.77
CA VAL A 141 15.10 10.08 5.99
C VAL A 141 14.72 9.21 4.80
N TYR A 142 15.71 8.69 4.07
CA TYR A 142 15.50 8.02 2.78
C TYR A 142 15.80 6.52 2.79
N ALA A 143 16.49 6.02 3.81
CA ALA A 143 16.90 4.62 3.96
C ALA A 143 16.52 4.01 5.33
N GLY A 144 15.62 4.65 6.08
CA GLY A 144 15.06 4.12 7.34
C GLY A 144 13.89 3.17 7.08
N SER A 145 12.86 3.22 7.93
CA SER A 145 11.59 2.50 7.72
C SER A 145 10.76 3.03 6.52
N VAL A 146 11.24 4.09 5.85
CA VAL A 146 10.58 4.75 4.72
C VAL A 146 11.59 4.95 3.61
N GLY A 147 11.20 4.58 2.39
CA GLY A 147 11.84 4.98 1.14
C GLY A 147 10.89 5.87 0.33
N LEU A 148 11.35 7.01 -0.16
CA LEU A 148 10.56 7.90 -1.02
C LEU A 148 11.13 7.90 -2.45
N GLU A 149 10.28 7.59 -3.42
CA GLU A 149 10.54 7.84 -4.84
C GLU A 149 9.80 9.11 -5.29
N PHE A 150 10.58 10.14 -5.63
CA PHE A 150 10.03 11.43 -6.05
C PHE A 150 10.89 12.19 -7.06
N MET A 151 12.14 11.78 -7.27
CA MET A 151 13.06 12.48 -8.15
C MET A 151 12.70 12.34 -9.64
N HIS A 152 11.83 11.37 -10.00
CA HIS A 152 11.22 11.25 -11.33
C HIS A 152 10.18 12.34 -11.64
N ILE A 153 9.75 13.11 -10.64
CA ILE A 153 8.77 14.19 -10.81
C ILE A 153 9.44 15.38 -11.50
N SER A 154 8.90 15.79 -12.66
CA SER A 154 9.49 16.85 -13.48
C SER A 154 9.43 18.22 -12.79
N SER A 155 8.34 18.49 -12.06
CA SER A 155 8.11 19.76 -11.39
C SER A 155 9.09 20.01 -10.23
N PRO A 156 9.96 21.04 -10.31
CA PRO A 156 10.89 21.36 -9.23
C PRO A 156 10.19 21.73 -7.92
N SER A 157 9.06 22.44 -7.99
CA SER A 157 8.33 22.86 -6.79
C SER A 157 7.70 21.69 -6.04
N ARG A 158 7.22 20.65 -6.77
CA ARG A 158 6.72 19.41 -6.17
C ARG A 158 7.86 18.63 -5.50
N ARG A 159 9.02 18.52 -6.16
CA ARG A 159 10.21 17.87 -5.59
C ARG A 159 10.73 18.58 -4.35
N THR A 160 10.86 19.90 -4.40
CA THR A 160 11.28 20.71 -3.24
C THR A 160 10.31 20.56 -2.09
N TRP A 161 8.99 20.61 -2.35
CA TRP A 161 7.98 20.42 -1.31
C TRP A 161 8.13 19.04 -0.62
N LEU A 162 8.31 17.97 -1.40
CA LEU A 162 8.51 16.62 -0.85
C LEU A 162 9.80 16.51 -0.03
N ALA A 163 10.91 17.05 -0.54
CA ALA A 163 12.18 17.07 0.18
C ALA A 163 12.07 17.85 1.50
N GLU A 164 11.40 19.02 1.50
CA GLU A 164 11.14 19.81 2.70
C GLU A 164 10.38 19.02 3.76
N HIS A 165 9.30 18.34 3.38
CA HIS A 165 8.45 17.60 4.33
C HIS A 165 9.11 16.31 4.82
N MET A 166 9.95 15.69 3.98
CA MET A 166 10.70 14.49 4.34
C MET A 166 11.94 14.76 5.19
N GLU A 167 12.67 15.84 4.94
CA GLU A 167 13.91 16.18 5.64
C GLU A 167 13.69 17.08 6.86
N ALA A 168 12.57 17.79 6.93
CA ALA A 168 12.18 18.47 8.16
C ALA A 168 12.16 17.48 9.35
N ALA A 169 12.44 18.01 10.55
CA ALA A 169 12.57 17.22 11.76
C ALA A 169 11.44 16.17 11.87
N GLN A 170 11.84 14.90 11.92
CA GLN A 170 10.89 13.80 12.05
C GLN A 170 10.16 13.92 13.39
N LEU A 171 8.92 14.40 13.35
CA LEU A 171 8.07 14.49 14.52
C LEU A 171 7.52 13.09 14.82
N VAL A 172 7.74 12.65 16.06
CA VAL A 172 7.04 11.48 16.60
C VAL A 172 5.54 11.84 16.63
N PRO A 173 4.65 10.97 16.12
CA PRO A 173 3.22 11.24 16.17
C PRO A 173 2.75 11.54 17.60
N PRO A 174 1.76 12.42 17.79
CA PRO A 174 1.25 12.72 19.13
C PRO A 174 0.82 11.45 19.88
N LYS A 175 1.04 11.41 21.20
CA LYS A 175 0.68 10.25 22.05
C LYS A 175 -0.74 9.74 21.78
N ALA A 176 -1.71 10.62 21.61
CA ALA A 176 -3.10 10.23 21.33
C ALA A 176 -3.24 9.46 20.00
N VAL A 177 -2.51 9.85 18.96
CA VAL A 177 -2.47 9.14 17.67
C VAL A 177 -1.85 7.76 17.86
N ARG A 178 -0.72 7.67 18.58
CA ARG A 178 -0.01 6.41 18.84
C ARG A 178 -0.86 5.40 19.60
N VAL A 179 -1.56 5.87 20.64
CA VAL A 179 -2.51 5.08 21.44
C VAL A 179 -3.66 4.59 20.56
N ARG A 180 -4.27 5.45 19.75
CA ARG A 180 -5.34 5.07 18.83
C ARG A 180 -4.90 4.03 17.80
N MET A 181 -3.70 4.18 17.22
CA MET A 181 -3.16 3.19 16.30
C MET A 181 -2.99 1.84 16.97
N LEU A 182 -2.48 1.81 18.21
CA LEU A 182 -2.38 0.56 18.98
C LEU A 182 -3.77 -0.04 19.25
N GLU A 183 -4.76 0.76 19.62
CA GLU A 183 -6.13 0.29 19.81
C GLU A 183 -6.69 -0.38 18.55
N LEU A 184 -6.53 0.25 17.38
CA LEU A 184 -6.96 -0.29 16.09
C LEU A 184 -6.22 -1.57 15.71
N LEU A 185 -4.92 -1.66 16.02
CA LEU A 185 -4.11 -2.86 15.81
C LEU A 185 -4.60 -4.03 16.66
N VAL A 186 -4.73 -3.84 17.98
CA VAL A 186 -5.25 -4.84 18.93
C VAL A 186 -6.62 -5.32 18.48
N ASN A 187 -7.49 -4.38 18.15
CA ASN A 187 -8.83 -4.63 17.67
C ASN A 187 -8.86 -5.49 16.39
N SER A 188 -8.01 -5.17 15.42
CA SER A 188 -7.92 -5.89 14.15
C SER A 188 -7.43 -7.33 14.35
N GLU A 189 -6.38 -7.52 15.14
CA GLU A 189 -5.85 -8.86 15.44
C GLU A 189 -6.88 -9.71 16.18
N GLN A 190 -7.61 -9.13 17.14
CA GLN A 190 -8.65 -9.85 17.86
C GLN A 190 -9.82 -10.27 16.99
N PHE A 191 -10.27 -9.39 16.08
CA PHE A 191 -11.31 -9.72 15.12
C PHE A 191 -10.91 -10.91 14.26
N GLU A 192 -9.69 -10.91 13.75
CA GLU A 192 -9.16 -11.99 12.92
C GLU A 192 -9.00 -13.30 13.70
N ARG A 193 -8.44 -13.25 14.92
CA ARG A 193 -8.31 -14.41 15.82
C ARG A 193 -9.69 -14.98 16.20
N PHE A 194 -10.68 -14.13 16.44
CA PHE A 194 -12.06 -14.56 16.67
C PHE A 194 -12.62 -15.31 15.47
N CYS A 195 -12.49 -14.73 14.26
CA CYS A 195 -12.94 -15.37 13.02
C CYS A 195 -12.26 -16.73 12.81
N HIS A 196 -10.95 -16.80 13.03
CA HIS A 196 -10.16 -18.02 12.90
C HIS A 196 -10.63 -19.12 13.88
N THR A 197 -10.94 -18.74 15.12
CA THR A 197 -11.36 -19.68 16.16
C THR A 197 -12.80 -20.15 15.98
N LYS A 198 -13.72 -19.23 15.62
CA LYS A 198 -15.16 -19.53 15.56
C LYS A 198 -15.63 -20.08 14.22
N TYR A 199 -14.97 -19.72 13.12
CA TYR A 199 -15.35 -20.14 11.77
C TYR A 199 -14.18 -20.85 11.07
N PRO A 200 -13.66 -21.97 11.64
CA PRO A 200 -12.56 -22.71 11.03
C PRO A 200 -12.97 -23.18 9.64
N GLY A 201 -12.05 -23.12 8.68
CA GLY A 201 -12.34 -23.54 7.30
C GLY A 201 -13.01 -22.47 6.43
N THR A 202 -13.51 -21.38 7.01
CA THR A 202 -14.20 -20.33 6.24
C THR A 202 -13.21 -19.34 5.65
N LYS A 203 -13.24 -19.19 4.32
CA LYS A 203 -12.45 -18.18 3.61
C LYS A 203 -12.86 -16.78 4.05
N ARG A 204 -11.92 -16.03 4.61
CA ARG A 204 -12.10 -14.62 5.02
C ARG A 204 -11.04 -13.69 4.45
N PHE A 205 -9.95 -14.23 3.91
CA PHE A 205 -8.82 -13.46 3.38
C PHE A 205 -8.21 -12.52 4.42
N SER A 206 -7.77 -13.15 5.50
CA SER A 206 -7.26 -12.56 6.72
C SER A 206 -6.25 -11.45 6.46
N LEU A 207 -6.35 -10.40 7.28
CA LEU A 207 -5.41 -9.31 7.35
C LEU A 207 -4.16 -9.64 8.21
N GLU A 208 -4.12 -10.77 8.90
CA GLU A 208 -3.03 -11.07 9.84
C GLU A 208 -1.64 -11.04 9.15
N GLY A 209 -0.72 -10.26 9.73
CA GLY A 209 0.58 -9.88 9.15
C GLY A 209 0.59 -8.51 8.42
N SER A 210 -0.58 -7.88 8.28
CA SER A 210 -0.78 -6.58 7.62
C SER A 210 -1.76 -5.67 8.39
N GLU A 211 -1.90 -5.89 9.70
CA GLU A 211 -2.85 -5.20 10.57
C GLU A 211 -2.70 -3.68 10.55
N SER A 212 -1.47 -3.17 10.34
CA SER A 212 -1.16 -1.74 10.20
C SER A 212 -1.88 -1.04 9.03
N PHE A 213 -2.48 -1.80 8.12
CA PHE A 213 -3.37 -1.27 7.11
C PHE A 213 -4.56 -0.51 7.71
N ILE A 214 -5.15 -1.02 8.80
CA ILE A 214 -6.33 -0.40 9.43
C ILE A 214 -6.00 0.98 10.02
N PRO A 215 -4.97 1.16 10.87
CA PRO A 215 -4.59 2.49 11.33
C PRO A 215 -4.14 3.41 10.18
N ALA A 216 -3.50 2.89 9.12
CA ALA A 216 -3.17 3.71 7.95
C ALA A 216 -4.41 4.27 7.26
N LEU A 217 -5.43 3.43 7.01
CA LEU A 217 -6.68 3.87 6.40
C LEU A 217 -7.48 4.82 7.32
N ASP A 218 -7.48 4.57 8.63
CA ASP A 218 -8.04 5.47 9.65
C ASP A 218 -7.42 6.88 9.57
N LEU A 219 -6.09 6.94 9.44
CA LEU A 219 -5.34 8.17 9.31
C LEU A 219 -5.59 8.86 7.97
N VAL A 220 -5.65 8.12 6.85
CA VAL A 220 -5.97 8.73 5.53
C VAL A 220 -7.31 9.46 5.61
N LEU A 221 -8.33 8.83 6.19
CA LEU A 221 -9.66 9.44 6.35
C LEU A 221 -9.63 10.65 7.30
N THR A 222 -8.87 10.55 8.40
CA THR A 222 -8.73 11.63 9.38
C THR A 222 -8.01 12.85 8.80
N HIS A 223 -6.88 12.65 8.09
CA HIS A 223 -6.15 13.74 7.44
C HIS A 223 -6.92 14.30 6.24
N ALA A 224 -7.65 13.46 5.49
CA ALA A 224 -8.55 13.92 4.44
C ALA A 224 -9.65 14.85 4.98
N ALA A 225 -10.28 14.50 6.11
CA ALA A 225 -11.27 15.34 6.78
C ALA A 225 -10.66 16.70 7.17
N ARG A 226 -9.46 16.69 7.76
CA ARG A 226 -8.71 17.91 8.09
C ARG A 226 -8.44 18.78 6.86
N CYS A 227 -8.19 18.16 5.71
CA CYS A 227 -7.98 18.85 4.43
C CYS A 227 -9.29 19.28 3.74
N GLY A 228 -10.46 19.09 4.37
CA GLY A 228 -11.75 19.57 3.89
C GLY A 228 -12.61 18.54 3.15
N ALA A 229 -12.17 17.28 3.08
CA ALA A 229 -13.00 16.21 2.53
C ALA A 229 -14.17 15.90 3.47
N ILE A 230 -15.37 15.81 2.91
CA ILE A 230 -16.60 15.43 3.63
C ILE A 230 -17.08 14.04 3.24
N GLU A 231 -16.55 13.49 2.15
CA GLU A 231 -16.97 12.20 1.62
C GLU A 231 -15.81 11.44 0.96
N ALA A 232 -15.70 10.14 1.24
CA ALA A 232 -14.72 9.25 0.65
C ALA A 232 -15.39 8.03 0.01
N VAL A 233 -14.96 7.69 -1.21
CA VAL A 233 -15.36 6.46 -1.91
C VAL A 233 -14.18 5.50 -1.92
N LEU A 234 -14.38 4.31 -1.35
CA LEU A 234 -13.36 3.29 -1.20
C LEU A 234 -13.59 2.18 -2.23
N GLY A 235 -12.50 1.73 -2.87
CA GLY A 235 -12.41 0.46 -3.58
C GLY A 235 -11.34 -0.40 -2.94
N MET A 236 -11.64 -1.68 -2.69
CA MET A 236 -10.64 -2.62 -2.20
C MET A 236 -10.93 -4.03 -2.68
N ALA A 237 -9.88 -4.85 -2.76
CA ALA A 237 -9.98 -6.28 -2.99
C ALA A 237 -10.50 -7.04 -1.74
N HIS A 238 -10.15 -8.32 -1.63
CA HIS A 238 -10.59 -9.20 -0.54
C HIS A 238 -9.77 -9.05 0.76
N ARG A 239 -8.49 -8.68 0.67
CA ARG A 239 -7.54 -8.71 1.80
C ARG A 239 -7.98 -7.77 2.93
N GLY A 240 -8.29 -8.32 4.10
CA GLY A 240 -8.71 -7.55 5.27
C GLY A 240 -10.02 -6.76 5.09
N ARG A 241 -10.84 -7.11 4.10
CA ARG A 241 -12.09 -6.40 3.83
C ARG A 241 -13.08 -6.46 4.98
N LEU A 242 -13.22 -7.63 5.62
CA LEU A 242 -14.11 -7.79 6.76
C LEU A 242 -13.66 -6.94 7.94
N THR A 243 -12.36 -6.93 8.22
CA THR A 243 -11.75 -6.08 9.24
C THR A 243 -11.94 -4.59 8.92
N THR A 244 -11.91 -4.20 7.64
CA THR A 244 -12.21 -2.82 7.21
C THR A 244 -13.68 -2.46 7.44
N ILE A 245 -14.60 -3.35 7.10
CA ILE A 245 -16.04 -3.11 7.32
C ILE A 245 -16.34 -2.95 8.81
N ASP A 246 -15.72 -3.77 9.64
CA ASP A 246 -15.90 -3.72 11.08
C ASP A 246 -15.19 -2.50 11.73
N GLN A 247 -13.93 -2.20 11.38
CA GLN A 247 -13.13 -1.15 12.06
C GLN A 247 -13.24 0.24 11.44
N ILE A 248 -13.34 0.32 10.11
CA ILE A 248 -13.33 1.60 9.40
C ILE A 248 -14.76 2.07 9.13
N ILE A 249 -15.59 1.19 8.59
CA ILE A 249 -17.01 1.49 8.31
C ILE A 249 -17.86 1.40 9.59
N ASN A 250 -17.34 0.76 10.65
CA ASN A 250 -18.00 0.61 11.95
C ASN A 250 -19.33 -0.14 11.87
N ARG A 251 -19.41 -1.15 11.00
CA ARG A 251 -20.57 -2.05 10.94
C ARG A 251 -20.45 -3.11 12.04
N PRO A 252 -21.54 -3.40 12.79
CA PRO A 252 -21.46 -4.37 13.87
C PRO A 252 -20.99 -5.75 13.38
N ALA A 253 -19.97 -6.31 14.03
CA ALA A 253 -19.44 -7.64 13.71
C ALA A 253 -20.54 -8.73 13.62
N ARG A 254 -21.60 -8.63 14.45
CA ARG A 254 -22.76 -9.53 14.39
C ARG A 254 -23.44 -9.59 13.02
N GLU A 255 -23.51 -8.46 12.30
CA GLU A 255 -24.11 -8.40 10.97
C GLU A 255 -23.20 -9.08 9.94
N LEU A 256 -21.88 -8.93 10.10
CA LEU A 256 -20.92 -9.68 9.30
C LEU A 256 -21.00 -11.18 9.58
N PHE A 257 -21.07 -11.59 10.84
CA PHE A 257 -21.16 -12.99 11.25
C PHE A 257 -22.46 -13.68 10.83
N ALA A 258 -23.57 -12.93 10.73
CA ALA A 258 -24.79 -13.47 10.13
C ALA A 258 -24.53 -14.02 8.72
N HIS A 259 -23.68 -13.38 7.92
CA HIS A 259 -23.28 -13.89 6.59
C HIS A 259 -22.30 -15.07 6.63
N PHE A 260 -21.72 -15.41 7.79
CA PHE A 260 -20.96 -16.65 7.97
C PHE A 260 -21.87 -17.82 8.32
N GLU A 261 -22.98 -17.54 9.01
CA GLU A 261 -23.95 -18.53 9.46
C GLU A 261 -25.10 -18.74 8.46
N ASP A 262 -25.23 -17.86 7.47
CA ASP A 262 -26.24 -17.97 6.43
C ASP A 262 -25.96 -19.18 5.52
N ILE A 263 -26.88 -20.14 5.55
CA ILE A 263 -26.77 -21.43 4.85
C ILE A 263 -27.17 -21.27 3.38
N GLU A 264 -27.92 -20.22 3.02
CA GLU A 264 -28.50 -20.04 1.68
C GLU A 264 -28.55 -18.55 1.24
N PRO A 265 -27.40 -17.90 1.01
CA PRO A 265 -27.36 -16.48 0.61
C PRO A 265 -28.08 -16.18 -0.71
N GLU A 266 -28.29 -17.18 -1.57
CA GLU A 266 -29.03 -17.09 -2.84
C GLU A 266 -30.56 -16.95 -2.66
N LYS A 267 -31.09 -17.21 -1.46
CA LYS A 267 -32.54 -17.06 -1.16
C LYS A 267 -32.94 -15.67 -0.67
N ALA A 268 -31.97 -14.79 -0.37
CA ALA A 268 -32.24 -13.38 -0.19
C ALA A 268 -32.63 -12.76 -1.54
N MET A 269 -33.50 -11.75 -1.59
CA MET A 269 -33.94 -11.17 -2.88
C MET A 269 -32.74 -10.61 -3.68
N GLY A 270 -32.47 -11.22 -4.85
CA GLY A 270 -31.33 -10.93 -5.72
C GLY A 270 -30.29 -12.06 -5.68
N GLY A 271 -29.52 -12.28 -6.75
CA GLY A 271 -28.62 -13.45 -6.90
C GLY A 271 -27.48 -13.59 -5.86
N GLY A 272 -27.46 -12.74 -4.82
CA GLY A 272 -26.43 -12.74 -3.78
C GLY A 272 -25.02 -12.46 -4.31
N ASP A 273 -24.08 -12.19 -3.42
CA ASP A 273 -22.65 -12.31 -3.70
C ASP A 273 -21.95 -12.71 -2.40
N VAL A 274 -20.71 -13.17 -2.49
CA VAL A 274 -19.93 -13.57 -1.32
C VAL A 274 -19.65 -12.37 -0.40
N LYS A 275 -19.58 -12.62 0.92
CA LYS A 275 -19.45 -11.60 1.97
C LYS A 275 -18.34 -10.57 1.76
N TYR A 276 -17.24 -10.96 1.09
CA TYR A 276 -16.11 -10.08 0.79
C TYR A 276 -16.24 -9.31 -0.56
N HIS A 277 -17.43 -9.28 -1.17
CA HIS A 277 -17.77 -8.42 -2.32
C HIS A 277 -18.79 -7.33 -1.97
N LEU A 278 -19.41 -7.41 -0.79
CA LEU A 278 -20.45 -6.49 -0.36
C LEU A 278 -19.90 -5.09 -0.12
N GLY A 279 -20.63 -4.08 -0.61
CA GLY A 279 -20.38 -2.66 -0.35
C GLY A 279 -21.16 -2.17 0.86
N PHE A 280 -20.68 -1.09 1.48
CA PHE A 280 -21.30 -0.51 2.67
C PHE A 280 -21.20 1.01 2.60
N SER A 281 -22.10 1.70 3.32
CA SER A 281 -21.98 3.14 3.55
C SER A 281 -22.32 3.48 4.98
N ALA A 282 -21.60 4.43 5.55
CA ALA A 282 -21.79 4.92 6.90
C ALA A 282 -21.21 6.32 7.04
N ASP A 283 -21.78 7.10 7.96
CA ASP A 283 -21.13 8.32 8.44
C ASP A 283 -20.18 7.94 9.57
N ARG A 284 -18.96 8.47 9.49
CA ARG A 284 -17.89 8.21 10.44
C ARG A 284 -17.48 9.51 11.10
N VAL A 285 -17.28 9.47 12.41
CA VAL A 285 -16.75 10.60 13.19
C VAL A 285 -15.31 10.27 13.59
N ASP A 286 -14.37 11.16 13.25
CA ASP A 286 -12.97 11.02 13.63
C ASP A 286 -12.70 11.49 15.09
N PRO A 287 -11.51 11.28 15.66
CA PRO A 287 -11.16 11.77 17.00
C PRO A 287 -11.25 13.29 17.19
N ASN A 288 -11.24 14.05 16.10
CA ASN A 288 -11.31 15.51 16.09
C ASN A 288 -12.76 16.01 15.90
N ASN A 289 -13.76 15.10 15.96
CA ASN A 289 -15.18 15.36 15.71
C ASN A 289 -15.53 15.80 14.28
N ASN A 290 -14.65 15.55 13.30
CA ASN A 290 -15.01 15.71 11.90
C ASN A 290 -15.89 14.53 11.46
N THR A 291 -17.00 14.84 10.80
CA THR A 291 -17.88 13.81 10.21
C THR A 291 -17.57 13.67 8.73
N MET A 292 -17.32 12.43 8.29
CA MET A 292 -17.10 12.09 6.88
C MET A 292 -18.06 10.96 6.48
N HIS A 293 -18.74 11.12 5.34
CA HIS A 293 -19.48 10.02 4.73
C HIS A 293 -18.52 9.08 4.00
N ILE A 294 -18.61 7.78 4.29
CA ILE A 294 -17.75 6.79 3.66
C ILE A 294 -18.60 5.78 2.91
N SER A 295 -18.23 5.50 1.67
CA SER A 295 -18.86 4.45 0.86
C SER A 295 -17.83 3.46 0.31
N LEU A 296 -17.89 2.22 0.78
CA LEU A 296 -17.14 1.09 0.21
C LEU A 296 -17.93 0.52 -0.97
N CYS A 297 -17.30 0.44 -2.13
CA CYS A 297 -17.91 -0.11 -3.34
C CYS A 297 -18.10 -1.62 -3.26
N PHE A 298 -19.18 -2.10 -3.87
CA PHE A 298 -19.26 -3.50 -4.29
C PHE A 298 -18.21 -3.75 -5.37
N ASN A 299 -17.64 -4.96 -5.40
CA ASN A 299 -16.72 -5.38 -6.45
C ASN A 299 -16.78 -6.89 -6.68
N PRO A 300 -16.56 -7.36 -7.91
CA PRO A 300 -16.39 -8.78 -8.18
C PRO A 300 -15.01 -9.27 -7.73
N SER A 301 -14.75 -10.57 -7.91
CA SER A 301 -13.42 -11.19 -7.72
C SER A 301 -12.35 -10.67 -8.68
N HIS A 302 -12.74 -10.03 -9.80
CA HIS A 302 -11.81 -9.48 -10.78
C HIS A 302 -11.08 -8.29 -10.14
N LEU A 303 -9.83 -8.52 -9.71
CA LEU A 303 -9.02 -7.53 -9.03
C LEU A 303 -8.85 -6.27 -9.91
N GLU A 304 -8.80 -5.11 -9.27
CA GLU A 304 -8.67 -3.78 -9.89
C GLU A 304 -9.84 -3.35 -10.79
N ALA A 305 -10.82 -4.21 -11.08
CA ALA A 305 -12.00 -3.85 -11.88
C ALA A 305 -12.89 -2.78 -11.20
N VAL A 306 -12.76 -2.61 -9.89
CA VAL A 306 -13.49 -1.59 -9.10
C VAL A 306 -12.86 -0.20 -9.21
N ASP A 307 -11.61 -0.09 -9.63
CA ASP A 307 -10.83 1.15 -9.64
C ASP A 307 -11.49 2.26 -10.48
N PRO A 308 -11.81 2.03 -11.77
CA PRO A 308 -12.48 3.07 -12.56
C PRO A 308 -13.91 3.34 -12.07
N VAL A 309 -14.56 2.36 -11.44
CA VAL A 309 -15.91 2.51 -10.86
C VAL A 309 -15.86 3.49 -9.69
N VAL A 310 -14.86 3.38 -8.81
CA VAL A 310 -14.63 4.32 -7.71
C VAL A 310 -14.39 5.71 -8.25
N CYS A 311 -13.46 5.88 -9.20
CA CYS A 311 -13.16 7.17 -9.81
C CYS A 311 -14.42 7.82 -10.45
N GLY A 312 -15.22 7.03 -11.17
CA GLY A 312 -16.50 7.49 -11.73
C GLY A 312 -17.51 7.89 -10.66
N ARG A 313 -17.62 7.14 -9.56
CA ARG A 313 -18.51 7.47 -8.44
C ARG A 313 -18.07 8.74 -7.71
N VAL A 314 -16.76 8.91 -7.48
CA VAL A 314 -16.18 10.15 -6.93
C VAL A 314 -16.55 11.32 -7.82
N ARG A 315 -16.27 11.22 -9.12
CA ARG A 315 -16.58 12.27 -10.09
C ARG A 315 -18.06 12.64 -10.09
N ALA A 316 -18.96 11.66 -10.07
CA ALA A 316 -20.40 11.90 -10.01
C ALA A 316 -20.82 12.61 -8.71
N LYS A 317 -20.25 12.21 -7.57
CA LYS A 317 -20.49 12.85 -6.27
C LYS A 317 -19.92 14.27 -6.21
N GLN A 318 -18.75 14.51 -6.80
CA GLN A 318 -18.18 15.86 -6.92
C GLN A 318 -19.13 16.80 -7.67
N ILE A 319 -19.69 16.36 -8.81
CA ILE A 319 -20.69 17.12 -9.56
C ILE A 319 -21.92 17.40 -8.69
N ARG A 320 -22.43 16.40 -7.97
CA ARG A 320 -23.60 16.55 -7.10
C ARG A 320 -23.39 17.54 -5.95
N HIS A 321 -22.17 17.61 -5.40
CA HIS A 321 -21.79 18.53 -4.33
C HIS A 321 -21.32 19.90 -4.82
N GLY A 322 -21.26 20.13 -6.15
CA GLY A 322 -20.64 21.32 -6.72
C GLY A 322 -19.15 21.45 -6.41
N ASP A 323 -18.46 20.33 -6.20
CA ASP A 323 -17.05 20.21 -5.83
C ASP A 323 -16.12 20.27 -7.06
N PHE A 324 -16.12 21.41 -7.74
CA PHE A 324 -15.31 21.63 -8.94
C PHE A 324 -13.82 21.86 -8.65
N GLU A 325 -13.49 22.19 -7.41
CA GLU A 325 -12.10 22.28 -6.90
C GLU A 325 -11.59 20.92 -6.37
N HIS A 326 -12.46 19.90 -6.33
CA HIS A 326 -12.12 18.51 -6.01
C HIS A 326 -11.58 18.30 -4.57
N THR A 327 -12.03 19.14 -3.64
CA THR A 327 -11.58 19.15 -2.24
C THR A 327 -12.50 18.40 -1.29
N LYS A 328 -13.78 18.21 -1.65
CA LYS A 328 -14.82 17.68 -0.75
C LYS A 328 -15.03 16.17 -0.89
N VAL A 329 -14.92 15.62 -2.10
CA VAL A 329 -15.10 14.19 -2.33
C VAL A 329 -13.81 13.59 -2.90
N MET A 330 -13.33 12.50 -2.31
CA MET A 330 -12.10 11.83 -2.76
C MET A 330 -12.27 10.33 -2.96
N GLY A 331 -11.39 9.77 -3.79
CA GLY A 331 -11.21 8.33 -3.96
C GLY A 331 -10.08 7.81 -3.08
N ILE A 332 -10.30 6.63 -2.51
CA ILE A 332 -9.26 5.84 -1.85
C ILE A 332 -9.31 4.45 -2.47
N LEU A 333 -8.20 4.00 -3.06
CA LEU A 333 -8.08 2.68 -3.68
C LEU A 333 -7.07 1.83 -2.93
N ILE A 334 -7.47 0.60 -2.61
CA ILE A 334 -6.68 -0.36 -1.86
C ILE A 334 -6.39 -1.57 -2.74
N HIS A 335 -5.10 -1.84 -2.94
CA HIS A 335 -4.62 -2.81 -3.91
C HIS A 335 -3.78 -3.90 -3.25
N GLY A 336 -3.65 -5.05 -3.92
CA GLY A 336 -2.60 -6.02 -3.64
C GLY A 336 -1.40 -5.80 -4.55
N ASP A 337 -0.19 -6.10 -4.08
CA ASP A 337 1.07 -5.92 -4.83
C ASP A 337 1.07 -6.59 -6.21
N ALA A 338 0.65 -7.86 -6.28
CA ALA A 338 0.62 -8.61 -7.54
C ALA A 338 -0.38 -8.02 -8.55
N ALA A 339 -1.55 -7.60 -8.07
CA ALA A 339 -2.62 -7.12 -8.93
C ALA A 339 -2.37 -5.68 -9.41
N PHE A 340 -1.83 -4.82 -8.54
CA PHE A 340 -1.44 -3.46 -8.91
C PHE A 340 -0.42 -3.43 -10.05
N ALA A 341 0.56 -4.34 -10.00
CA ALA A 341 1.58 -4.44 -11.04
C ALA A 341 1.09 -5.15 -12.32
N GLY A 342 0.15 -6.09 -12.20
CA GLY A 342 -0.20 -7.01 -13.28
C GLY A 342 -1.47 -6.70 -14.06
N GLN A 343 -2.43 -5.95 -13.50
CA GLN A 343 -3.71 -5.67 -14.15
C GLN A 343 -3.64 -4.40 -15.00
N GLY A 344 -3.97 -4.50 -16.30
CA GLY A 344 -3.98 -3.37 -17.23
C GLY A 344 -5.00 -2.26 -16.89
N LEU A 345 -6.02 -2.58 -16.09
CA LEU A 345 -6.97 -1.60 -15.58
C LEU A 345 -6.34 -0.56 -14.65
N VAL A 346 -5.24 -0.89 -13.97
CA VAL A 346 -4.53 0.03 -13.08
C VAL A 346 -3.93 1.21 -13.87
N PRO A 347 -3.05 1.00 -14.87
CA PRO A 347 -2.59 2.11 -15.70
C PRO A 347 -3.71 2.77 -16.49
N GLU A 348 -4.71 2.04 -16.99
CA GLU A 348 -5.87 2.66 -17.65
C GLU A 348 -6.59 3.65 -16.73
N THR A 349 -6.79 3.29 -15.45
CA THR A 349 -7.46 4.16 -14.47
C THR A 349 -6.59 5.33 -14.04
N LEU A 350 -5.31 5.08 -13.75
CA LEU A 350 -4.35 6.13 -13.42
C LEU A 350 -4.34 7.21 -14.52
N GLN A 351 -4.28 6.81 -15.79
CA GLN A 351 -4.25 7.72 -16.94
C GLN A 351 -5.43 8.72 -16.98
N LEU A 352 -6.55 8.40 -16.32
CA LEU A 352 -7.72 9.28 -16.22
C LEU A 352 -7.55 10.44 -15.24
N SER A 353 -6.63 10.34 -14.28
CA SER A 353 -6.47 11.28 -13.15
C SER A 353 -6.28 12.74 -13.58
N GLY A 354 -5.63 12.99 -14.73
CA GLY A 354 -5.39 14.33 -15.28
C GLY A 354 -6.43 14.82 -16.30
N LEU A 355 -7.33 13.95 -16.79
CA LEU A 355 -8.22 14.27 -17.90
C LEU A 355 -9.44 15.10 -17.44
N PRO A 356 -9.81 16.21 -18.09
CA PRO A 356 -10.90 17.10 -17.63
C PRO A 356 -12.24 16.40 -17.38
N GLY A 357 -12.58 15.38 -18.17
CA GLY A 357 -13.83 14.61 -18.04
C GLY A 357 -13.83 13.61 -16.87
N TYR A 358 -12.66 13.21 -16.38
CA TYR A 358 -12.51 12.10 -15.44
C TYR A 358 -11.81 12.48 -14.14
N ARG A 359 -11.02 13.57 -14.13
CA ARG A 359 -10.21 13.98 -12.98
C ARG A 359 -11.06 14.15 -11.72
N THR A 360 -10.50 13.68 -10.62
CA THR A 360 -11.11 13.67 -9.28
C THR A 360 -10.29 14.41 -8.24
N GLY A 361 -9.25 15.14 -8.66
CA GLY A 361 -8.37 15.90 -7.74
C GLY A 361 -7.36 15.03 -6.98
N GLY A 362 -6.99 13.88 -7.55
CA GLY A 362 -6.05 12.95 -6.94
C GLY A 362 -6.71 11.87 -6.09
N THR A 363 -6.27 10.63 -6.27
CA THR A 363 -6.65 9.44 -5.50
C THR A 363 -5.52 9.04 -4.55
N VAL A 364 -5.86 8.61 -3.34
CA VAL A 364 -4.89 7.98 -2.44
C VAL A 364 -4.90 6.47 -2.71
N HIS A 365 -3.75 5.94 -3.14
CA HIS A 365 -3.55 4.52 -3.37
C HIS A 365 -2.80 3.91 -2.18
N LEU A 366 -3.40 2.91 -1.54
CA LEU A 366 -2.78 2.11 -0.47
C LEU A 366 -2.50 0.70 -1.00
N ILE A 367 -1.24 0.29 -1.07
CA ILE A 367 -0.88 -1.07 -1.46
C ILE A 367 -0.64 -1.90 -0.20
N VAL A 368 -1.36 -3.00 -0.05
CA VAL A 368 -1.09 -4.03 0.96
C VAL A 368 -0.08 -5.01 0.36
N ASN A 369 1.20 -4.63 0.42
CA ASN A 369 2.29 -5.36 -0.19
C ASN A 369 2.80 -6.45 0.75
N ASN A 370 2.10 -7.58 0.74
CA ASN A 370 2.46 -8.76 1.52
C ASN A 370 3.51 -9.64 0.82
N GLN A 371 4.07 -9.17 -0.30
CA GLN A 371 5.18 -9.77 -1.03
C GLN A 371 4.84 -11.13 -1.66
N VAL A 372 3.55 -11.50 -1.81
CA VAL A 372 3.14 -12.78 -2.40
C VAL A 372 1.74 -12.75 -3.04
N GLY A 373 1.69 -13.01 -4.34
CA GLY A 373 0.48 -13.13 -5.13
C GLY A 373 0.05 -14.58 -5.26
N PHE A 374 -0.92 -15.02 -4.44
CA PHE A 374 -1.29 -16.43 -4.30
C PHE A 374 -0.07 -17.29 -3.88
N THR A 375 0.59 -17.96 -4.84
CA THR A 375 1.81 -18.76 -4.68
C THR A 375 3.03 -18.14 -5.38
N ALA A 376 2.83 -17.13 -6.22
CA ALA A 376 3.90 -16.50 -7.00
C ALA A 376 4.68 -15.53 -6.13
N SER A 377 6.01 -15.55 -6.25
CA SER A 377 6.93 -14.60 -5.64
C SER A 377 6.95 -13.27 -6.41
N PRO A 378 7.44 -12.17 -5.82
CA PRO A 378 7.53 -10.87 -6.48
C PRO A 378 8.22 -10.89 -7.85
N ALA A 379 9.30 -11.67 -7.98
CA ALA A 379 10.06 -11.80 -9.22
C ALA A 379 9.29 -12.48 -10.37
N GLU A 380 8.21 -13.19 -10.06
CA GLU A 380 7.33 -13.85 -11.04
C GLU A 380 6.12 -13.00 -11.42
N GLN A 381 5.86 -11.91 -10.68
CA GLN A 381 4.68 -11.06 -10.85
C GLN A 381 4.95 -9.79 -11.66
N ARG A 382 6.20 -9.32 -11.68
CA ARG A 382 6.57 -8.02 -12.25
C ARG A 382 8.00 -8.01 -12.78
N SER A 383 8.30 -7.04 -13.64
CA SER A 383 9.62 -6.85 -14.26
C SER A 383 10.37 -5.62 -13.75
N THR A 384 9.90 -5.01 -12.66
CA THR A 384 10.45 -3.80 -12.05
C THR A 384 10.70 -4.04 -10.55
N PRO A 385 11.54 -3.23 -9.87
CA PRO A 385 11.83 -3.42 -8.44
C PRO A 385 10.57 -3.36 -7.57
N TYR A 386 9.67 -2.42 -7.82
CA TYR A 386 8.50 -2.16 -7.00
C TYR A 386 7.21 -2.52 -7.72
N CYS A 387 6.21 -3.01 -6.99
CA CYS A 387 4.88 -3.23 -7.56
C CYS A 387 4.23 -1.92 -8.02
N THR A 388 4.68 -0.79 -7.47
CA THR A 388 4.14 0.55 -7.68
C THR A 388 4.76 1.31 -8.85
N ASP A 389 5.75 0.75 -9.55
CA ASP A 389 6.45 1.43 -10.64
C ASP A 389 5.52 1.90 -11.77
N VAL A 390 4.36 1.26 -11.95
CA VAL A 390 3.32 1.69 -12.90
C VAL A 390 2.83 3.13 -12.63
N ALA A 391 2.83 3.58 -11.37
CA ALA A 391 2.40 4.93 -11.00
C ALA A 391 3.39 6.03 -11.43
N LYS A 392 4.65 5.66 -11.73
CA LYS A 392 5.66 6.63 -12.21
C LYS A 392 5.30 7.21 -13.57
N MET A 393 4.45 6.54 -14.36
CA MET A 393 4.02 7.04 -15.67
C MET A 393 3.29 8.39 -15.57
N LEU A 394 2.75 8.75 -14.40
CA LEU A 394 2.09 10.03 -14.12
C LEU A 394 2.83 10.87 -13.08
N GLU A 395 4.10 10.55 -12.82
CA GLU A 395 4.91 11.29 -11.85
C GLU A 395 4.27 11.36 -10.46
N CYS A 396 3.56 10.29 -10.04
CA CYS A 396 3.04 10.18 -8.68
C CYS A 396 4.21 10.01 -7.71
N PRO A 397 4.24 10.70 -6.56
CA PRO A 397 5.16 10.35 -5.48
C PRO A 397 4.76 9.01 -4.86
N ILE A 398 5.77 8.20 -4.53
CA ILE A 398 5.58 6.85 -3.99
C ILE A 398 6.37 6.75 -2.69
N TRP A 399 5.66 6.45 -1.60
CA TRP A 399 6.30 6.12 -0.33
C TRP A 399 6.23 4.62 -0.09
N HIS A 400 7.37 3.97 0.02
CA HIS A 400 7.48 2.61 0.53
C HIS A 400 7.71 2.68 2.02
N VAL A 401 6.91 1.95 2.79
CA VAL A 401 6.94 2.01 4.26
C VAL A 401 6.90 0.61 4.85
N ASN A 402 7.75 0.37 5.83
CA ASN A 402 7.68 -0.84 6.64
C ASN A 402 6.40 -0.82 7.49
N GLY A 403 5.50 -1.77 7.25
CA GLY A 403 4.23 -1.90 7.93
C GLY A 403 4.34 -2.22 9.43
N GLU A 404 5.52 -2.63 9.92
CA GLU A 404 5.77 -2.80 11.36
C GLU A 404 6.27 -1.53 12.06
N ASP A 405 6.35 -0.41 11.35
CA ASP A 405 6.59 0.91 11.94
C ASP A 405 5.37 1.83 11.79
N PRO A 406 4.33 1.69 12.65
CA PRO A 406 3.13 2.52 12.58
C PRO A 406 3.40 4.02 12.72
N ASP A 407 4.45 4.43 13.42
CA ASP A 407 4.80 5.85 13.56
C ASP A 407 5.31 6.44 12.23
N ALA A 408 6.13 5.69 11.49
CA ALA A 408 6.57 6.06 10.15
C ALA A 408 5.40 6.09 9.16
N LEU A 409 4.50 5.10 9.23
CA LEU A 409 3.30 5.02 8.41
C LEU A 409 2.37 6.21 8.64
N ALA A 410 2.17 6.62 9.91
CA ALA A 410 1.36 7.78 10.24
C ALA A 410 1.92 9.07 9.62
N ARG A 411 3.23 9.27 9.70
CA ARG A 411 3.92 10.41 9.10
C ARG A 411 3.75 10.43 7.58
N VAL A 412 3.94 9.29 6.92
CA VAL A 412 3.81 9.18 5.46
C VAL A 412 2.38 9.47 5.01
N VAL A 413 1.38 8.93 5.72
CA VAL A 413 -0.04 9.19 5.42
C VAL A 413 -0.36 10.69 5.51
N GLU A 414 0.14 11.38 6.53
CA GLU A 414 -0.05 12.83 6.66
C GLU A 414 0.53 13.59 5.46
N ILE A 415 1.81 13.32 5.12
CA ILE A 415 2.50 13.98 3.99
C ILE A 415 1.79 13.67 2.66
N ALA A 416 1.37 12.42 2.42
CA ALA A 416 0.68 12.02 1.21
C ALA A 416 -0.68 12.71 1.06
N CYS A 417 -1.45 12.83 2.15
CA CYS A 417 -2.73 13.56 2.15
C CYS A 417 -2.52 15.06 1.90
N ASP A 418 -1.50 15.67 2.51
CA ASP A 418 -1.13 17.06 2.26
C ASP A 418 -0.69 17.30 0.81
N TYR A 419 0.09 16.38 0.24
CA TYR A 419 0.50 16.43 -1.16
C TYR A 419 -0.72 16.35 -2.10
N ARG A 420 -1.61 15.38 -1.88
CA ARG A 420 -2.84 15.23 -2.66
C ARG A 420 -3.69 16.48 -2.58
N ALA A 421 -3.92 17.02 -1.37
CA ALA A 421 -4.71 18.24 -1.18
C ALA A 421 -4.07 19.45 -1.88
N ARG A 422 -2.75 19.61 -1.79
CA ARG A 422 -2.02 20.74 -2.36
C ARG A 422 -1.92 20.69 -3.89
N PHE A 423 -1.61 19.52 -4.44
CA PHE A 423 -1.27 19.37 -5.86
C PHE A 423 -2.34 18.68 -6.69
N GLN A 424 -3.44 18.23 -6.08
CA GLN A 424 -4.58 17.59 -6.72
C GLN A 424 -4.14 16.44 -7.63
N SER A 425 -3.27 15.59 -7.09
CA SER A 425 -2.54 14.54 -7.80
C SER A 425 -2.65 13.24 -7.03
N ASP A 426 -2.63 12.13 -7.75
CA ASP A 426 -2.58 10.80 -7.15
C ASP A 426 -1.29 10.64 -6.33
N VAL A 427 -1.39 9.87 -5.24
CA VAL A 427 -0.29 9.54 -4.33
C VAL A 427 -0.34 8.05 -4.01
N VAL A 428 0.83 7.42 -3.86
CA VAL A 428 0.92 5.98 -3.62
C VAL A 428 1.68 5.70 -2.34
N ILE A 429 1.09 4.90 -1.45
CA ILE A 429 1.71 4.39 -0.24
C ILE A 429 1.79 2.87 -0.37
N ASP A 430 3.02 2.38 -0.50
CA ASP A 430 3.37 0.96 -0.59
C ASP A 430 3.73 0.44 0.81
N MET A 431 2.76 -0.18 1.48
CA MET A 431 2.96 -0.71 2.84
C MET A 431 3.49 -2.14 2.75
N TYR A 432 4.78 -2.31 3.02
CA TYR A 432 5.42 -3.61 3.11
C TYR A 432 4.95 -4.34 4.35
N CYS A 433 4.44 -5.56 4.15
CA CYS A 433 3.90 -6.40 5.20
C CYS A 433 4.14 -7.87 4.85
N TYR A 434 3.41 -8.78 5.49
CA TYR A 434 3.43 -10.19 5.15
C TYR A 434 2.03 -10.80 5.30
N ARG A 435 1.84 -12.02 4.80
CA ARG A 435 0.58 -12.76 4.91
C ARG A 435 0.75 -13.96 5.81
N LYS A 436 0.18 -13.92 7.03
CA LYS A 436 0.38 -14.97 8.06
C LYS A 436 -0.06 -16.36 7.62
N TYR A 437 -1.19 -16.46 6.93
CA TYR A 437 -1.74 -17.72 6.40
C TYR A 437 -1.48 -17.88 4.90
N GLY A 438 -1.93 -18.98 4.31
CA GLY A 438 -2.03 -19.14 2.86
C GLY A 438 -2.88 -18.06 2.19
N HIS A 439 -3.07 -18.16 0.87
CA HIS A 439 -3.83 -17.14 0.13
C HIS A 439 -5.25 -17.02 0.67
N ASN A 440 -5.88 -18.18 0.89
CA ASN A 440 -6.96 -18.35 1.85
C ASN A 440 -6.51 -19.24 3.01
N GLU A 441 -7.32 -19.34 4.06
CA GLU A 441 -6.89 -19.98 5.31
C GLU A 441 -6.86 -21.50 5.30
N ASN A 442 -7.26 -22.13 4.19
CA ASN A 442 -7.16 -23.56 3.97
C ASN A 442 -5.99 -23.95 3.05
N ASP A 443 -5.29 -22.97 2.46
CA ASP A 443 -4.14 -23.23 1.62
C ASP A 443 -2.90 -23.47 2.48
N GLU A 444 -2.05 -24.41 2.07
CA GLU A 444 -0.74 -24.66 2.69
C GLU A 444 0.35 -23.93 1.91
N PRO A 445 0.83 -22.77 2.39
CA PRO A 445 1.74 -21.93 1.62
C PRO A 445 3.20 -22.42 1.64
N SER A 446 3.59 -23.26 2.60
CA SER A 446 4.96 -23.78 2.67
C SER A 446 5.33 -24.68 1.49
N PHE A 447 4.34 -25.18 0.73
CA PHE A 447 4.57 -25.94 -0.49
C PHE A 447 5.28 -25.13 -1.58
N THR A 448 5.06 -23.82 -1.63
CA THR A 448 5.65 -22.94 -2.65
C THR A 448 6.56 -21.87 -2.06
N GLN A 449 6.33 -21.45 -0.82
CA GLN A 449 7.08 -20.37 -0.16
C GLN A 449 7.65 -20.80 1.21
N PRO A 450 8.42 -21.91 1.30
CA PRO A 450 8.84 -22.48 2.59
C PRO A 450 9.70 -21.52 3.44
N ILE A 451 10.67 -20.83 2.81
CA ILE A 451 11.59 -19.92 3.51
C ILE A 451 10.81 -18.73 4.12
N MET A 452 9.90 -18.14 3.35
CA MET A 452 9.07 -17.03 3.79
C MET A 452 8.20 -17.42 4.99
N TYR A 453 7.53 -18.58 4.92
CA TYR A 453 6.62 -19.01 5.97
C TYR A 453 7.33 -19.55 7.21
N GLU A 454 8.58 -20.02 7.08
CA GLU A 454 9.44 -20.28 8.23
C GLU A 454 9.79 -18.98 8.98
N ALA A 455 10.13 -17.91 8.25
CA ALA A 455 10.38 -16.59 8.87
C ALA A 455 9.11 -16.06 9.57
N ILE A 456 7.95 -16.12 8.90
CA ILE A 456 6.66 -15.68 9.46
C ILE A 456 6.31 -16.44 10.74
N LYS A 457 6.54 -17.76 10.78
CA LYS A 457 6.21 -18.60 11.95
C LYS A 457 6.97 -18.19 13.22
N ASN A 458 8.18 -17.65 13.07
CA ASN A 458 9.05 -17.24 14.17
C ASN A 458 8.89 -15.77 14.55
N LYS A 459 7.94 -15.06 13.93
CA LYS A 459 7.77 -13.62 14.05
C LYS A 459 6.67 -13.26 15.06
N ALA A 460 6.95 -12.26 15.91
CA ALA A 460 5.93 -11.63 16.75
C ALA A 460 4.92 -10.89 15.88
N SER A 461 3.68 -10.72 16.34
CA SER A 461 2.69 -9.98 15.53
C SER A 461 3.00 -8.48 15.49
N PRO A 462 2.50 -7.73 14.48
CA PRO A 462 2.69 -6.27 14.44
C PRO A 462 2.13 -5.58 15.69
N VAL A 463 1.09 -6.15 16.31
CA VAL A 463 0.51 -5.68 17.57
C VAL A 463 1.52 -5.81 18.71
N GLU A 464 2.14 -6.99 18.86
CA GLU A 464 3.12 -7.26 19.91
C GLU A 464 4.36 -6.37 19.76
N VAL A 465 4.88 -6.24 18.54
CA VAL A 465 6.05 -5.39 18.23
C VAL A 465 5.79 -3.94 18.62
N TYR A 466 4.66 -3.37 18.19
CA TYR A 466 4.34 -1.98 18.46
C TYR A 466 3.96 -1.73 19.93
N ALA A 467 3.24 -2.66 20.57
CA ALA A 467 2.87 -2.56 21.97
C ALA A 467 4.10 -2.53 22.90
N GLU A 468 5.05 -3.45 22.71
CA GLU A 468 6.27 -3.49 23.51
C GLU A 468 7.14 -2.25 23.29
N ARG A 469 7.19 -1.71 22.06
CA ARG A 469 7.83 -0.41 21.78
C ARG A 469 7.19 0.73 22.58
N LEU A 470 5.86 0.86 22.54
CA LEU A 470 5.15 1.92 23.28
C LEU A 470 5.27 1.79 24.79
N ILE A 471 5.36 0.56 25.32
CA ILE A 471 5.59 0.30 26.75
C ILE A 471 7.01 0.69 27.15
N ALA A 472 8.01 0.32 26.35
CA ALA A 472 9.42 0.66 26.62
C ALA A 472 9.64 2.18 26.64
N GLU A 473 8.91 2.91 25.80
CA GLU A 473 8.95 4.38 25.75
C GLU A 473 8.07 5.07 26.81
N GLY A 474 7.30 4.32 27.60
CA GLY A 474 6.37 4.88 28.59
C GLY A 474 5.14 5.60 27.98
N THR A 475 4.84 5.36 26.70
CA THR A 475 3.67 5.92 26.03
C THR A 475 2.38 5.26 26.52
N VAL A 476 2.43 3.95 26.77
CA VAL A 476 1.31 3.08 27.21
C VAL A 476 1.81 2.17 28.34
N SER A 477 0.96 1.81 29.31
CA SER A 477 1.28 0.82 30.34
C SER A 477 0.80 -0.59 29.98
N ARG A 478 1.33 -1.65 30.63
CA ARG A 478 0.81 -3.02 30.45
C ARG A 478 -0.66 -3.15 30.85
N ASP A 479 -1.12 -2.35 31.82
CA ASP A 479 -2.51 -2.33 32.26
C ASP A 479 -3.42 -1.72 31.18
N ASP A 480 -2.98 -0.65 30.51
CA ASP A 480 -3.69 -0.05 29.38
C ASP A 480 -3.87 -1.05 28.24
N LEU A 481 -2.79 -1.77 27.86
CA LEU A 481 -2.85 -2.81 26.83
C LEU A 481 -3.83 -3.94 27.20
N THR A 482 -3.82 -4.36 28.47
CA THR A 482 -4.77 -5.36 28.99
C THR A 482 -6.20 -4.86 28.90
N ALA A 483 -6.44 -3.58 29.22
CA ALA A 483 -7.75 -2.96 29.13
C ALA A 483 -8.27 -2.88 27.68
N MET A 484 -7.42 -2.46 26.73
CA MET A 484 -7.74 -2.47 25.29
C MET A 484 -8.14 -3.86 24.82
N THR A 485 -7.37 -4.87 25.24
CA THR A 485 -7.60 -6.28 24.88
C THR A 485 -8.95 -6.78 25.43
N ARG A 486 -9.34 -6.40 26.64
CA ARG A 486 -10.59 -6.85 27.26
C ARG A 486 -11.84 -6.18 26.70
N ARG A 487 -11.74 -4.91 26.29
CA ARG A 487 -12.90 -4.07 25.90
C ARG A 487 -13.73 -4.64 24.76
N ARG A 488 -13.12 -5.46 23.91
CA ARG A 488 -13.74 -6.02 22.71
C ARG A 488 -14.19 -7.47 22.84
N VAL A 489 -13.73 -8.18 23.87
CA VAL A 489 -14.12 -9.57 24.14
C VAL A 489 -15.50 -9.66 24.82
N GLY A 490 -16.01 -8.55 25.36
CA GLY A 490 -17.38 -8.39 25.86
C GLY A 490 -18.25 -7.62 24.89
#